data_AF-A0A7X7F038-F1
#
_entry.id   AF-A0A7X7F038-F1
#
_cell.length_a   1.000
_cell.length_b   1.000
_cell.length_c   1.000
_cell.angle_alpha   90.00
_cell.angle_beta   90.00
_cell.angle_gamma   90.00
#
_symmetry.space_group_name_H-M   'P 1'
#
loop_
_entity.id
_entity.type
_entity.pdbx_description
1 polymer ?
#
loop_
_entity_poly.entity_id
_entity_poly.type
_entity_poly.pdbx_seq_one_letter_code
_entity_poly.pdbx_strand_id
1 'polypeptide(L)'
;MSCNQLIFFRNEFYTRRGNYWRPIGTETLKAVLTAYLQHRDDIDQITDRLVRDVMLNLKALTVVATDEDMPFYITDFGPPAIVARRNLLVLRNGMIDLDTIVAGDEPELLPYDPRWFSTIALPYDFDPGARCPRFERFLRHVLEMDCETGSPTRQGDQRYHLLQEFFGYCLLSDGRFHKFLILVGVGSNGKSVVLHL
;
A
#
# COMPACT_ATOMS: atom_id res chain seq x y z
N MET A 1 23.36 -11.49 -5.34
CA MET A 1 22.13 -10.71 -5.08
C MET A 1 21.09 -11.68 -4.59
N SER A 2 20.54 -11.51 -3.38
CA SER A 2 19.44 -12.38 -2.94
C SER A 2 18.20 -12.06 -3.79
N CYS A 3 17.44 -13.09 -4.16
CA CYS A 3 16.29 -13.01 -5.07
C CYS A 3 15.12 -12.14 -4.53
N ASN A 4 15.22 -11.61 -3.30
CA ASN A 4 14.12 -10.91 -2.61
C ASN A 4 13.93 -9.43 -3.01
N GLN A 5 14.53 -8.97 -4.12
CA GLN A 5 14.43 -7.57 -4.56
C GLN A 5 13.81 -7.39 -5.95
N LEU A 6 13.49 -8.47 -6.66
CA LEU A 6 12.93 -8.42 -8.00
C LEU A 6 11.75 -9.40 -8.10
N ILE A 7 10.64 -8.93 -8.66
CA ILE A 7 9.46 -9.73 -9.00
C ILE A 7 9.13 -9.51 -10.48
N PHE A 8 8.76 -10.56 -11.19
CA PHE A 8 8.16 -10.47 -12.51
C PHE A 8 6.66 -10.81 -12.40
N PHE A 9 5.80 -9.85 -12.70
CA PHE A 9 4.35 -9.98 -12.57
C PHE A 9 3.67 -9.28 -13.76
N ARG A 10 2.73 -9.98 -14.40
CA ARG A 10 1.95 -9.47 -15.56
C ARG A 10 2.78 -8.72 -16.60
N ASN A 11 3.84 -9.37 -17.09
CA ASN A 11 4.77 -8.85 -18.11
C ASN A 11 5.63 -7.65 -17.71
N GLU A 12 5.67 -7.29 -16.44
CA GLU A 12 6.47 -6.18 -15.93
C GLU A 12 7.36 -6.65 -14.78
N PHE A 13 8.53 -6.03 -14.66
CA PHE A 13 9.44 -6.25 -13.53
C PHE A 13 9.17 -5.21 -12.45
N TYR A 14 9.27 -5.62 -11.20
CA TYR A 14 9.12 -4.79 -10.03
C TYR A 14 10.36 -4.91 -9.17
N THR A 15 10.95 -3.78 -8.79
CA THR A 15 12.06 -3.74 -7.84
C THR A 15 11.56 -3.26 -6.49
N ARG A 16 12.11 -3.81 -5.42
CA ARG A 16 11.86 -3.29 -4.08
C ARG A 16 12.73 -2.05 -3.81
N ARG A 17 12.11 -0.91 -3.53
CA ARG A 17 12.80 0.31 -3.09
C ARG A 17 12.25 0.72 -1.73
N GLY A 18 13.02 0.45 -0.67
CA GLY A 18 12.55 0.65 0.70
C GLY A 18 11.45 -0.35 1.06
N ASN A 19 10.25 0.17 1.30
CA ASN A 19 9.12 -0.55 1.89
C ASN A 19 8.02 -0.99 0.90
N TYR A 20 8.12 -0.63 -0.38
CA TYR A 20 7.13 -1.03 -1.41
C TYR A 20 7.81 -1.35 -2.74
N TRP A 21 7.02 -1.91 -3.65
CA TRP A 21 7.43 -2.33 -4.97
C TRP A 21 7.21 -1.22 -5.99
N ARG A 22 8.13 -1.08 -6.94
CA ARG A 22 8.00 -0.13 -8.05
C ARG A 22 8.28 -0.82 -9.37
N PRO A 23 7.48 -0.56 -10.41
CA PRO A 23 7.78 -1.06 -11.74
C PRO A 23 9.14 -0.54 -12.21
N ILE A 24 9.89 -1.39 -12.91
CA ILE A 24 11.10 -1.04 -13.66
C ILE A 24 10.90 -1.44 -15.11
N GLY A 25 11.08 -0.48 -16.01
CA GLY A 25 11.00 -0.74 -17.43
C GLY A 25 12.07 -1.75 -17.87
N THR A 26 11.70 -2.61 -18.81
CA THR A 26 12.58 -3.66 -19.36
C THR A 26 13.91 -3.10 -19.87
N GLU A 27 13.90 -1.96 -20.57
CA GLU A 27 15.12 -1.34 -21.10
C GLU A 27 16.02 -0.79 -19.99
N THR A 28 15.44 -0.21 -18.93
CA THR A 28 16.19 0.20 -17.75
C THR A 28 16.83 -0.99 -17.06
N LEU A 29 16.08 -2.08 -16.88
CA LEU A 29 16.61 -3.31 -16.26
C LEU A 29 17.73 -3.92 -17.12
N LYS A 30 17.58 -3.97 -18.45
CA LYS A 30 18.65 -4.38 -19.37
C LYS A 30 19.89 -3.51 -19.21
N ALA A 31 19.75 -2.18 -19.18
CA ALA A 31 20.89 -1.27 -19.01
C ALA A 31 21.63 -1.52 -17.68
N VAL A 32 20.89 -1.69 -16.57
CA VAL A 32 21.47 -2.01 -15.25
C VAL A 32 22.19 -3.36 -15.30
N LEU A 33 21.58 -4.39 -15.91
CA LEU A 33 22.20 -5.71 -16.04
C LEU A 33 23.46 -5.67 -16.89
N THR A 34 23.42 -5.00 -18.05
CA THR A 34 24.59 -4.83 -18.92
C THR A 34 25.72 -4.13 -18.17
N ALA A 35 25.43 -3.05 -17.45
CA ALA A 35 26.42 -2.35 -16.63
C ALA A 35 26.98 -3.25 -15.53
N TYR A 36 26.15 -4.06 -14.86
CA TYR A 36 26.62 -5.01 -13.86
C TYR A 36 27.53 -6.09 -14.47
N LEU A 37 27.15 -6.67 -15.61
CA LEU A 37 27.92 -7.69 -16.30
C LEU A 37 29.27 -7.15 -16.80
N GLN A 38 29.36 -5.86 -17.15
CA GLN A 38 30.62 -5.22 -17.58
C GLN A 38 31.70 -5.19 -16.50
N HIS A 39 31.32 -5.33 -15.23
CA HIS A 39 32.26 -5.37 -14.11
C HIS A 39 32.63 -6.81 -13.71
N ARG A 40 32.23 -7.81 -14.50
CA ARG A 40 32.55 -9.21 -14.25
C ARG A 40 33.74 -9.67 -15.08
N ASP A 41 34.82 -10.04 -14.41
CA ASP A 41 36.07 -10.49 -15.05
C ASP A 41 35.97 -11.89 -15.67
N ASP A 42 34.93 -12.66 -15.35
CA ASP A 42 34.70 -14.03 -15.85
C ASP A 42 33.80 -14.08 -17.10
N ILE A 43 33.48 -12.93 -17.70
CA ILE A 43 32.66 -12.85 -18.91
C ILE A 43 33.46 -12.15 -20.01
N ASP A 44 33.90 -12.94 -21.01
CA ASP A 44 34.75 -12.44 -22.09
C ASP A 44 34.09 -11.34 -22.94
N GLN A 45 32.80 -11.48 -23.23
CA GLN A 45 32.06 -10.53 -24.06
C GLN A 45 30.59 -10.45 -23.68
N ILE A 46 30.10 -9.22 -23.52
CA ILE A 46 28.69 -8.95 -23.24
C ILE A 46 27.98 -8.65 -24.54
N THR A 47 27.18 -9.62 -24.98
CA THR A 47 26.37 -9.52 -26.20
C THR A 47 24.89 -9.29 -25.85
N ASP A 48 24.13 -8.74 -26.80
CA ASP A 48 22.67 -8.60 -26.63
C ASP A 48 22.00 -9.97 -26.41
N ARG A 49 22.54 -11.04 -27.03
CA ARG A 49 22.08 -12.41 -26.79
C ARG A 49 22.23 -12.83 -25.32
N LEU A 50 23.40 -12.61 -24.73
CA LEU A 50 23.65 -12.92 -23.32
C LEU A 50 22.66 -12.16 -22.41
N VAL A 51 22.45 -10.87 -22.66
CA VAL A 51 21.51 -10.05 -21.87
C VAL A 51 20.08 -10.59 -22.01
N ARG A 52 19.63 -10.96 -23.21
CA ARG A 52 18.31 -11.58 -23.42
C ARG A 52 18.17 -12.91 -22.69
N ASP A 53 19.19 -13.76 -22.71
CA ASP A 53 19.18 -15.06 -22.04
C ASP A 53 19.15 -14.89 -20.51
N VAL A 54 19.90 -13.94 -19.95
CA VAL A 54 19.81 -13.56 -18.53
C VAL A 54 18.43 -13.04 -18.18
N MET A 55 17.86 -12.14 -18.99
CA MET A 55 16.52 -11.60 -18.78
C MET A 55 15.45 -12.70 -18.78
N LEU A 56 15.56 -13.69 -19.68
CA LEU A 56 14.65 -14.85 -19.71
C LEU A 56 14.72 -15.64 -18.41
N ASN A 57 15.92 -15.93 -17.91
CA ASN A 57 16.12 -16.65 -16.66
C ASN A 57 15.64 -15.84 -15.44
N LEU A 58 15.87 -14.52 -15.43
CA LEU A 58 15.36 -13.64 -14.37
C LEU A 58 13.84 -13.68 -14.30
N LYS A 59 13.13 -13.67 -15.45
CA LYS A 59 11.68 -13.86 -15.47
C LYS A 59 11.30 -15.18 -14.81
N ALA A 60 11.91 -16.29 -15.22
CA ALA A 60 11.60 -17.61 -14.68
C ALA A 60 11.89 -17.72 -13.17
N LEU A 61 12.94 -17.08 -12.67
CA LEU A 61 13.34 -17.13 -11.25
C LEU A 61 12.55 -16.19 -10.34
N THR A 62 11.94 -15.14 -10.90
CA THR A 62 11.26 -14.09 -10.12
C THR A 62 9.78 -13.98 -10.43
N VAL A 63 9.24 -14.86 -11.28
CA VAL A 63 7.84 -14.83 -11.66
C VAL A 63 6.95 -15.12 -10.46
N VAL A 64 5.92 -14.29 -10.30
CA VAL A 64 4.78 -14.57 -9.42
C VAL A 64 3.59 -14.84 -10.33
N ALA A 65 3.38 -16.13 -10.64
CA ALA A 65 2.33 -16.57 -11.55
C ALA A 65 1.01 -16.74 -10.80
N THR A 66 0.16 -15.72 -10.85
CA THR A 66 -1.18 -15.70 -10.26
C THR A 66 -2.12 -14.80 -11.08
N ASP A 67 -3.41 -15.09 -11.03
CA ASP A 67 -4.46 -14.27 -11.65
C ASP A 67 -4.95 -13.14 -10.72
N GLU A 68 -4.57 -13.15 -9.45
CA GLU A 68 -4.98 -12.13 -8.47
C GLU A 68 -4.45 -10.74 -8.81
N ASP A 69 -5.25 -9.72 -8.52
CA ASP A 69 -4.84 -8.32 -8.62
C ASP A 69 -4.08 -7.87 -7.37
N MET A 70 -3.05 -7.05 -7.57
CA MET A 70 -2.36 -6.37 -6.47
C MET A 70 -3.33 -5.49 -5.64
N PRO A 71 -3.04 -5.29 -4.34
CA PRO A 71 -1.97 -5.94 -3.59
C PRO A 71 -2.36 -7.32 -3.07
N PHE A 72 -1.36 -8.19 -2.88
CA PHE A 72 -1.54 -9.51 -2.28
C PHE A 72 -0.30 -9.94 -1.51
N TYR A 73 -0.47 -10.91 -0.62
CA TYR A 73 0.62 -11.52 0.13
C TYR A 73 1.04 -12.84 -0.51
N ILE A 74 2.32 -13.00 -0.82
CA ILE A 74 2.86 -14.22 -1.43
C ILE A 74 3.19 -15.22 -0.34
N THR A 75 2.43 -16.32 -0.25
CA THR A 75 2.70 -17.39 0.72
C THR A 75 3.69 -18.41 0.16
N ASP A 76 3.62 -18.67 -1.15
CA ASP A 76 4.55 -19.51 -1.90
C ASP A 76 4.76 -18.91 -3.29
N PHE A 77 6.01 -18.83 -3.76
CA PHE A 77 6.32 -18.27 -5.08
C PHE A 77 6.00 -19.24 -6.23
N GLY A 78 5.82 -20.54 -5.96
CA GLY A 78 5.40 -21.51 -6.99
C GLY A 78 6.49 -21.91 -7.98
N PRO A 79 6.13 -22.41 -9.20
CA PRO A 79 4.89 -22.13 -9.96
C PRO A 79 3.78 -23.21 -9.91
N PRO A 80 2.47 -22.85 -9.89
CA PRO A 80 1.91 -21.49 -9.77
C PRO A 80 2.13 -20.92 -8.36
N ALA A 81 2.17 -19.59 -8.24
CA ALA A 81 2.34 -18.95 -6.94
C ALA A 81 1.07 -19.11 -6.09
N ILE A 82 1.24 -19.35 -4.79
CA ILE A 82 0.14 -19.33 -3.83
C ILE A 82 0.16 -17.97 -3.15
N VAL A 83 -0.96 -17.26 -3.25
CA VAL A 83 -1.13 -15.91 -2.70
C VAL A 83 -2.34 -15.85 -1.79
N ALA A 84 -2.32 -14.91 -0.85
CA ALA A 84 -3.40 -14.65 0.08
C ALA A 84 -3.83 -13.18 -0.02
N ARG A 85 -5.15 -12.95 0.06
CA ARG A 85 -5.73 -11.63 0.27
C ARG A 85 -5.53 -11.25 1.74
N ARG A 86 -4.91 -10.10 1.97
CA ARG A 86 -4.75 -9.48 3.29
C ARG A 86 -4.95 -7.98 3.14
N ASN A 87 -5.31 -7.29 4.21
CA ASN A 87 -5.39 -5.83 4.21
C ASN A 87 -4.21 -5.22 4.98
N LEU A 88 -2.99 -5.42 4.45
CA LEU A 88 -1.79 -4.82 5.05
C LEU A 88 -1.58 -3.39 4.53
N LEU A 89 -1.51 -2.43 5.45
CA LEU A 89 -1.19 -1.05 5.15
C LEU A 89 0.30 -0.81 5.39
N VAL A 90 1.01 -0.33 4.37
CA VAL A 90 2.44 0.02 4.48
C VAL A 90 2.58 1.49 4.86
N LEU A 91 3.29 1.76 5.94
CA LEU A 91 3.62 3.09 6.47
C LEU A 91 5.13 3.32 6.40
N ARG A 92 5.62 4.50 6.80
CA ARG A 92 7.04 4.87 6.72
C ARG A 92 7.94 4.15 7.75
N ASN A 93 7.37 3.68 8.86
CA ASN A 93 8.11 2.96 9.92
C ASN A 93 7.74 1.47 10.03
N GLY A 94 6.84 0.94 9.20
CA GLY A 94 6.44 -0.47 9.24
C GLY A 94 5.15 -0.74 8.49
N MET A 95 4.50 -1.84 8.82
CA MET A 95 3.18 -2.20 8.28
C MET A 95 2.21 -2.44 9.42
N ILE A 96 0.91 -2.29 9.16
CA ILE A 96 -0.14 -2.72 10.08
C ILE A 96 -1.11 -3.64 9.34
N ASP A 97 -1.71 -4.58 10.06
CA ASP A 97 -2.77 -5.43 9.53
C ASP A 97 -4.13 -4.83 9.87
N LEU A 98 -4.87 -4.39 8.85
CA LEU A 98 -6.20 -3.84 9.05
C LEU A 98 -7.21 -4.94 9.43
N ASP A 99 -6.96 -6.20 9.05
CA ASP A 99 -7.87 -7.30 9.37
C ASP A 99 -7.90 -7.59 10.89
N THR A 100 -6.76 -7.53 11.57
CA THR A 100 -6.68 -7.71 13.03
C THR A 100 -7.32 -6.54 13.77
N ILE A 101 -7.10 -5.31 13.29
CA ILE A 101 -7.71 -4.10 13.86
C ILE A 101 -9.24 -4.18 13.77
N VAL A 102 -9.79 -4.61 12.62
CA VAL A 102 -11.23 -4.79 12.44
C VAL A 102 -11.78 -5.93 13.32
N ALA A 103 -10.99 -6.97 13.57
CA ALA A 103 -11.35 -8.05 14.50
C ALA A 103 -11.37 -7.62 15.98
N GLY A 104 -10.85 -6.44 16.29
CA GLY A 104 -10.84 -5.85 17.64
C GLY A 104 -9.50 -5.95 18.37
N ASP A 105 -8.45 -6.43 17.70
CA ASP A 105 -7.11 -6.47 18.27
C ASP A 105 -6.49 -5.06 18.31
N GLU A 106 -5.55 -4.85 19.23
CA GLU A 106 -4.74 -3.63 19.24
C GLU A 106 -3.83 -3.59 18.00
N PRO A 107 -3.66 -2.42 17.37
CA PRO A 107 -2.83 -2.30 16.18
C PRO A 107 -1.35 -2.53 16.51
N GLU A 108 -0.77 -3.57 15.90
CA GLU A 108 0.65 -3.91 16.03
C GLU A 108 1.45 -3.40 14.83
N LEU A 109 2.61 -2.79 15.08
CA LEU A 109 3.55 -2.39 14.04
C LEU A 109 4.40 -3.60 13.61
N LEU A 110 4.13 -4.11 12.42
CA LEU A 110 4.85 -5.22 11.81
C LEU A 110 6.09 -4.73 11.04
N PRO A 111 7.19 -5.50 11.03
CA PRO A 111 8.34 -5.21 10.16
C PRO A 111 7.97 -5.41 8.69
N TYR A 112 8.64 -4.71 7.78
CA TYR A 112 8.37 -4.84 6.34
C TYR A 112 8.63 -6.25 5.81
N ASP A 113 7.62 -6.87 5.22
CA ASP A 113 7.74 -8.17 4.56
C ASP A 113 7.76 -8.00 3.03
N PRO A 114 8.85 -8.38 2.32
CA PRO A 114 8.88 -8.35 0.86
C PRO A 114 7.81 -9.24 0.20
N ARG A 115 7.24 -10.23 0.91
CA ARG A 115 6.13 -11.04 0.40
C ARG A 115 4.82 -10.27 0.28
N TRP A 116 4.70 -9.12 0.95
CA TRP A 116 3.61 -8.20 0.67
C TRP A 116 3.91 -7.44 -0.62
N PHE A 117 3.22 -7.83 -1.70
CA PHE A 117 3.39 -7.24 -3.01
C PHE A 117 2.40 -6.09 -3.22
N SER A 118 2.84 -4.89 -2.84
CA SER A 118 2.11 -3.62 -2.99
C SER A 118 3.01 -2.53 -3.55
N THR A 119 2.44 -1.63 -4.35
CA THR A 119 3.11 -0.44 -4.89
C THR A 119 2.85 0.83 -4.08
N ILE A 120 2.04 0.72 -3.02
CA ILE A 120 1.62 1.84 -2.19
C ILE A 120 2.29 1.76 -0.83
N ALA A 121 2.87 2.87 -0.38
CA ALA A 121 3.27 3.09 1.00
C ALA A 121 2.93 4.52 1.41
N LEU A 122 2.30 4.67 2.57
CA LEU A 122 1.97 5.98 3.13
C LEU A 122 3.23 6.65 3.68
N PRO A 123 3.42 7.96 3.47
CA PRO A 123 4.65 8.68 3.84
C PRO A 123 4.72 9.07 5.33
N TYR A 124 3.86 8.49 6.16
CA TYR A 124 3.68 8.83 7.58
C TYR A 124 4.05 7.64 8.47
N ASP A 125 4.50 7.92 9.70
CA ASP A 125 4.76 6.88 10.69
C ASP A 125 3.47 6.46 11.39
N PHE A 126 3.36 5.18 11.71
CA PHE A 126 2.34 4.68 12.62
C PHE A 126 2.78 4.92 14.08
N ASP A 127 1.90 5.54 14.85
CA ASP A 127 2.03 5.70 16.30
C ASP A 127 0.66 5.39 16.94
N PRO A 128 0.51 4.27 17.68
CA PRO A 128 -0.75 3.92 18.34
C PRO A 128 -1.12 4.92 19.45
N GLY A 129 -0.15 5.67 19.96
CA GLY A 129 -0.34 6.75 20.92
C GLY A 129 -0.71 8.09 20.29
N ALA A 130 -0.74 8.21 18.96
CA ALA A 130 -1.01 9.47 18.28
C ALA A 130 -2.38 10.04 18.70
N ARG A 131 -2.45 11.37 18.79
CA ARG A 131 -3.67 12.13 19.08
C ARG A 131 -3.84 13.20 18.03
N CYS A 132 -5.08 13.53 17.69
CA CYS A 132 -5.40 14.51 16.66
C CYS A 132 -6.33 15.63 17.19
N PRO A 133 -5.94 16.34 18.28
CA PRO A 133 -6.85 17.25 19.00
C PRO A 133 -7.39 18.39 18.16
N ARG A 134 -6.61 18.90 17.18
CA ARG A 134 -7.07 19.94 16.24
C ARG A 134 -8.15 19.40 15.30
N PHE A 135 -7.98 18.17 14.83
CA PHE A 135 -8.91 17.50 13.93
C PHE A 135 -10.20 17.12 14.66
N GLU A 136 -10.09 16.53 15.85
CA GLU A 136 -11.24 16.22 16.69
C GLU A 136 -12.05 17.49 17.03
N ARG A 137 -11.38 18.57 17.42
CA ARG A 137 -12.04 19.86 17.70
C ARG A 137 -12.74 20.42 16.45
N PHE A 138 -12.10 20.33 15.29
CA PHE A 138 -12.69 20.75 14.03
C PHE A 138 -13.95 19.95 13.71
N LEU A 139 -13.91 18.61 13.78
CA LEU A 139 -15.06 17.75 13.54
C LEU A 139 -16.20 18.03 14.51
N ARG A 140 -15.92 18.14 15.82
CA ARG A 140 -16.94 18.47 16.83
C ARG A 140 -17.64 19.79 16.52
N HIS A 141 -16.88 20.80 16.07
CA HIS A 141 -17.43 22.09 15.71
C HIS A 141 -18.33 22.03 14.46
N VAL A 142 -17.85 21.44 13.37
CA VAL A 142 -18.59 21.45 12.08
C VAL A 142 -19.75 20.46 12.04
N LEU A 143 -19.75 19.46 12.93
CA LEU A 143 -20.82 18.46 13.05
C LEU A 143 -21.80 18.75 14.18
N GLU A 144 -21.71 19.91 14.85
CA GLU A 144 -22.61 20.30 15.94
C GLU A 144 -22.62 19.23 17.06
N MET A 145 -21.43 18.91 17.58
CA MET A 145 -21.27 18.00 18.71
C MET A 145 -21.12 18.79 20.01
N ASP A 146 -21.71 18.28 21.07
CA ASP A 146 -21.58 18.81 22.42
C ASP A 146 -20.14 18.69 22.92
N CYS A 147 -19.61 19.76 23.50
CA CYS A 147 -18.19 19.86 23.85
C CYS A 147 -17.82 19.05 25.10
N GLU A 148 -18.76 18.81 26.02
CA GLU A 148 -18.55 18.07 27.26
C GLU A 148 -18.73 16.56 27.04
N THR A 149 -19.83 16.19 26.39
CA THR A 149 -20.23 14.80 26.20
C THR A 149 -19.66 14.19 24.92
N GLY A 150 -19.18 15.00 23.98
CA GLY A 150 -18.72 14.53 22.66
C GLY A 150 -19.83 13.88 21.83
N SER A 151 -21.09 14.06 22.21
CA SER A 151 -22.25 13.48 21.53
C SER A 151 -22.85 14.47 20.53
N PRO A 152 -23.49 14.00 19.45
CA PRO A 152 -24.18 14.90 18.54
C PRO A 152 -25.32 15.65 19.25
N THR A 153 -25.45 16.96 19.01
CA THR A 153 -26.54 17.77 19.59
C THR A 153 -27.91 17.37 19.02
N ARG A 154 -27.94 16.81 17.80
CA ARG A 154 -29.16 16.31 17.14
C ARG A 154 -29.31 14.81 17.39
N GLN A 155 -30.47 14.40 17.89
CA GLN A 155 -30.78 12.99 18.11
C GLN A 155 -30.67 12.19 16.80
N GLY A 156 -29.95 11.07 16.84
CA GLY A 156 -29.80 10.17 15.69
C GLY A 156 -28.78 10.63 14.64
N ASP A 157 -28.05 11.71 14.86
CA ASP A 157 -27.00 12.14 13.93
C ASP A 157 -25.78 11.19 13.98
N GLN A 158 -25.40 10.65 12.83
CA GLN A 158 -24.30 9.69 12.68
C GLN A 158 -23.16 10.23 11.80
N ARG A 159 -23.16 11.52 11.45
CA ARG A 159 -22.20 12.09 10.50
C ARG A 159 -20.74 11.93 10.95
N TYR A 160 -20.48 12.00 12.25
CA TYR A 160 -19.14 11.80 12.80
C TYR A 160 -18.63 10.38 12.53
N HIS A 161 -19.44 9.38 12.88
CA HIS A 161 -19.09 7.97 12.66
C HIS A 161 -19.00 7.64 11.17
N LEU A 162 -19.91 8.16 10.33
CA LEU A 162 -19.86 7.96 8.89
C LEU A 162 -18.58 8.55 8.27
N LEU A 163 -18.15 9.74 8.69
CA LEU A 163 -16.90 10.32 8.21
C LEU A 163 -15.68 9.50 8.65
N GLN A 164 -15.67 9.05 9.91
CA GLN A 164 -14.59 8.21 10.43
C GLN A 164 -14.52 6.87 9.68
N GLU A 165 -15.67 6.22 9.45
CA GLU A 165 -15.79 5.00 8.66
C GLU A 165 -15.34 5.23 7.22
N PHE A 166 -15.75 6.33 6.60
CA PHE A 166 -15.36 6.65 5.22
C PHE A 166 -13.85 6.90 5.09
N PHE A 167 -13.21 7.56 6.07
CA PHE A 167 -11.76 7.69 6.10
C PHE A 167 -11.06 6.34 6.25
N GLY A 168 -11.58 5.45 7.12
CA GLY A 168 -11.08 4.08 7.23
C GLY A 168 -11.24 3.29 5.92
N TYR A 169 -12.38 3.45 5.23
CA TYR A 169 -12.61 2.84 3.93
C TYR A 169 -11.59 3.32 2.88
N CYS A 170 -11.20 4.60 2.89
CA CYS A 170 -10.15 5.13 2.01
C CYS A 170 -8.75 4.54 2.27
N LEU A 171 -8.52 3.87 3.40
CA LEU A 171 -7.26 3.17 3.69
C LEU A 171 -7.21 1.77 3.09
N LEU A 172 -8.34 1.22 2.65
CA LEU A 172 -8.37 -0.06 1.93
C LEU A 172 -7.77 0.12 0.54
N SER A 173 -7.10 -0.93 0.06
CA SER A 173 -6.47 -0.94 -1.27
C SER A 173 -7.45 -1.25 -2.40
N ASP A 174 -8.73 -1.45 -2.11
CA ASP A 174 -9.75 -1.75 -3.10
C ASP A 174 -11.03 -0.93 -2.90
N GLY A 175 -11.79 -0.81 -3.99
CA GLY A 175 -13.08 -0.13 -4.02
C GLY A 175 -14.26 -1.07 -3.78
N ARG A 176 -14.09 -2.16 -2.99
CA ARG A 176 -15.03 -3.31 -2.97
C ARG A 176 -16.50 -2.96 -2.67
N PHE A 177 -16.76 -1.86 -1.97
CA PHE A 177 -18.12 -1.45 -1.64
C PHE A 177 -18.77 -0.53 -2.68
N HIS A 178 -17.99 -0.06 -3.67
CA HIS A 178 -18.44 0.87 -4.71
C HIS A 178 -19.23 2.07 -4.15
N LYS A 179 -18.74 2.64 -3.04
CA LYS A 179 -19.34 3.80 -2.36
C LYS A 179 -18.56 5.07 -2.65
N PHE A 180 -19.29 6.18 -2.70
CA PHE A 180 -18.74 7.53 -2.74
C PHE A 180 -19.48 8.41 -1.72
N LEU A 181 -18.77 9.40 -1.18
CA LEU A 181 -19.30 10.31 -0.16
C LEU A 181 -19.71 11.63 -0.82
N ILE A 182 -20.94 12.08 -0.55
CA ILE A 182 -21.41 13.42 -0.93
C ILE A 182 -21.57 14.27 0.32
N LEU A 183 -20.86 15.38 0.38
CA LEU A 183 -20.99 16.36 1.45
C LEU A 183 -21.97 17.47 1.04
N VAL A 184 -23.22 17.38 1.52
CA VAL A 184 -24.29 18.36 1.20
C VAL A 184 -24.46 19.37 2.33
N GLY A 185 -24.56 20.65 1.99
CA GLY A 185 -24.96 21.70 2.91
C GLY A 185 -24.61 23.09 2.40
N VAL A 186 -25.15 24.12 3.04
CA VAL A 186 -24.83 25.52 2.74
C VAL A 186 -23.33 25.83 2.93
N GLY A 187 -22.81 26.85 2.24
CA GLY A 187 -21.38 27.21 2.28
C GLY A 187 -20.84 27.46 3.69
N SER A 188 -19.50 27.41 3.84
CA SER A 188 -18.78 27.66 5.10
C SER A 188 -18.90 26.61 6.23
N ASN A 189 -19.38 25.40 5.95
CA ASN A 189 -19.55 24.35 6.97
C ASN A 189 -18.43 23.29 6.99
N GLY A 190 -17.17 23.67 6.69
CA GLY A 190 -16.02 22.76 6.79
C GLY A 190 -15.89 21.67 5.72
N LYS A 191 -16.81 21.56 4.76
CA LYS A 191 -16.76 20.53 3.69
C LYS A 191 -15.45 20.52 2.91
N SER A 192 -14.98 21.68 2.44
CA SER A 192 -13.71 21.78 1.71
C SER A 192 -12.52 21.45 2.59
N VAL A 193 -12.58 21.80 3.88
CA VAL A 193 -11.53 21.46 4.84
C VAL A 193 -11.45 19.94 5.00
N VAL A 194 -12.59 19.25 5.15
CA VAL A 194 -12.66 17.78 5.21
C VAL A 194 -12.03 17.11 3.98
N LEU A 195 -12.17 17.70 2.78
CA LEU A 195 -11.59 17.16 1.55
C LEU A 195 -10.09 17.45 1.36
N HIS A 196 -9.52 18.39 2.13
CA HIS A 196 -8.12 18.82 2.02
C HIS A 196 -7.29 18.51 3.27
N LEU A 197 -7.75 17.55 4.08
CA LEU A 197 -7.02 17.06 5.24
C LEU A 197 -5.71 16.37 4.87
#